data_AF-A0A1Q7NR53-F1
#
_entry.id   AF-A0A1Q7NR53-F1
#
_cell.length_a   1.000
_cell.length_b   1.000
_cell.length_c   1.000
_cell.angle_alpha   90.00
_cell.angle_beta   90.00
_cell.angle_gamma   90.00
#
_symmetry.space_group_name_H-M   'P 1'
#
loop_
_entity.id
_entity.type
_entity.pdbx_description
1 polymer ?
#
loop_
_entity_poly.entity_id
_entity_poly.type
_entity_poly.pdbx_seq_one_letter_code
_entity_poly.pdbx_strand_id
1 'polypeptide(L)'
;MELEEIYHLNIEDFDSLLWGLIRLYQFHSDTSKPPMPPQHFANLFKLMYGSRLRISEALNLEKQDFDLEHRTLRIRDPKVMRYGEPTILPKDVVWLKEFLTNYHDEEKIFPITSTIVEQYAKDAATLVGIQILEEQEDEGKVFISYSFDDKDIMEKITLSLNTRNIGYYTAEHDTQYGNPLTAKIQNAIKDSDALIAVITKDHPSSSVDQEVGFALNAGIQVIPFVEEGAKVGFMLNDIEQMRFKKDKIEDSSDKIAMYIVEKLKHRKSSEEIFINDHILIKEHGDVVYSSNFQKGDIIRGNIESDLPITIYVVDNQNLEKYNENEEFDYEIEVEEVDNYSMNFLIPKTRVWNVIIVNSNSKSTNIDIKLFVNPP
;
A
#
# COMPACT_ATOMS: atom_id res chain seq x y z
N MET A 1 -0.56 7.40 3.48
CA MET A 1 0.09 8.65 3.12
C MET A 1 -0.05 9.61 4.28
N GLU A 2 0.80 9.41 5.27
CA GLU A 2 1.01 10.34 6.37
C GLU A 2 2.48 10.79 6.26
N LEU A 3 2.75 12.10 6.31
CA LEU A 3 4.12 12.64 6.35
C LEU A 3 4.72 12.44 7.76
N GLU A 4 4.75 11.21 8.27
CA GLU A 4 5.33 10.90 9.58
C GLU A 4 6.81 11.29 9.65
N GLU A 5 7.49 11.31 8.50
CA GLU A 5 8.89 11.70 8.38
C GLU A 5 9.21 13.11 8.86
N ILE A 6 8.24 14.02 8.79
CA ILE A 6 8.43 15.39 9.28
C ILE A 6 8.80 15.37 10.77
N TYR A 7 8.29 14.41 11.55
CA TYR A 7 8.61 14.29 12.97
C TYR A 7 10.00 13.70 13.23
N HIS A 8 10.61 13.11 12.21
CA HIS A 8 11.95 12.53 12.27
C HIS A 8 13.04 13.51 11.81
N LEU A 9 12.66 14.63 11.18
CA LEU A 9 13.59 15.71 10.90
C LEU A 9 14.20 16.24 12.21
N ASN A 10 15.51 16.45 12.21
CA ASN A 10 16.12 17.20 13.30
C ASN A 10 15.67 18.68 13.23
N ILE A 11 15.93 19.44 14.29
CA ILE A 11 15.45 20.83 14.37
C ILE A 11 16.01 21.72 13.25
N GLU A 12 17.24 21.47 12.79
CA GLU A 12 17.89 22.27 11.74
C GLU A 12 17.27 21.98 10.36
N ASP A 13 16.99 20.72 10.08
CA ASP A 13 16.29 20.29 8.86
C ASP A 13 14.84 20.78 8.88
N PHE A 14 14.15 20.70 10.02
CA PHE A 14 12.80 21.23 10.13
C PHE A 14 12.76 22.75 9.93
N ASP A 15 13.69 23.51 10.51
CA ASP A 15 13.80 24.96 10.29
C ASP A 15 14.11 25.28 8.81
N SER A 16 14.95 24.47 8.17
CA SER A 16 15.23 24.57 6.74
C SER A 16 13.99 24.27 5.89
N LEU A 17 13.21 23.25 6.24
CA LEU A 17 11.92 22.96 5.59
C LEU A 17 10.97 24.15 5.70
N LEU A 18 10.82 24.74 6.90
CA LEU A 18 10.01 25.94 7.11
C LEU A 18 10.49 27.13 6.27
N TRP A 19 11.82 27.30 6.15
CA TRP A 19 12.43 28.31 5.29
C TRP A 19 12.13 28.08 3.80
N GLY A 20 12.04 26.82 3.37
CA GLY A 20 11.63 26.44 2.03
C GLY A 20 10.16 26.77 1.77
N LEU A 21 9.28 26.39 2.70
CA LEU A 21 7.83 26.61 2.60
C LEU A 21 7.47 28.08 2.36
N ILE A 22 8.10 29.02 3.09
CA ILE A 22 7.82 30.46 2.94
C ILE A 22 8.28 31.06 1.60
N ARG A 23 9.10 30.33 0.83
CA ARG A 23 9.63 30.76 -0.49
C ARG A 23 8.90 30.13 -1.67
N LEU A 24 8.05 29.15 -1.43
CA LEU A 24 7.19 28.62 -2.47
C LEU A 24 6.17 29.68 -2.90
N TYR A 25 5.75 29.62 -4.16
CA TYR A 25 4.65 30.44 -4.64
C TYR A 25 3.37 30.12 -3.87
N GLN A 26 2.45 31.08 -3.76
CA GLN A 26 1.15 30.86 -3.11
C GLN A 26 0.34 29.79 -3.85
N PHE A 27 -0.34 28.91 -3.11
CA PHE A 27 -1.19 27.88 -3.70
C PHE A 27 -2.59 28.41 -3.96
N HIS A 28 -3.11 28.19 -5.16
CA HIS A 28 -4.53 28.37 -5.46
C HIS A 28 -5.22 27.02 -5.33
N SER A 29 -6.00 26.83 -4.26
CA SER A 29 -6.89 25.66 -4.16
C SER A 29 -7.97 25.76 -5.25
N ASP A 30 -8.19 24.65 -5.96
CA ASP A 30 -9.29 24.52 -6.92
C ASP A 30 -10.67 24.54 -6.22
N THR A 31 -10.72 24.31 -4.90
CA THR A 31 -11.97 24.11 -4.16
C THR A 31 -12.51 25.34 -3.43
N SER A 32 -11.73 26.43 -3.27
CA SER A 32 -12.25 27.73 -2.81
C SER A 32 -11.16 28.81 -2.72
N LYS A 33 -11.56 30.07 -2.97
CA LYS A 33 -10.79 31.28 -2.63
C LYS A 33 -10.88 31.55 -1.12
N PRO A 34 -9.87 32.20 -0.51
CA PRO A 34 -8.62 32.71 -1.11
C PRO A 34 -7.46 31.69 -1.09
N PRO A 35 -6.40 31.90 -1.90
CA PRO A 35 -5.16 31.11 -1.81
C PRO A 35 -4.59 31.15 -0.40
N MET A 36 -4.07 30.02 0.08
CA MET A 36 -3.39 29.95 1.36
C MET A 36 -1.99 30.57 1.21
N PRO A 37 -1.65 31.63 1.96
CA PRO A 37 -0.32 32.22 1.91
C PRO A 37 0.77 31.21 2.34
N PRO A 38 2.00 31.28 1.81
CA PRO A 38 3.11 30.42 2.25
C PRO A 38 3.33 30.40 3.77
N GLN A 39 3.04 31.52 4.44
CA GLN A 39 3.12 31.62 5.90
C GLN A 39 2.12 30.71 6.63
N HIS A 40 0.93 30.49 6.06
CA HIS A 40 -0.07 29.59 6.65
C HIS A 40 0.38 28.13 6.54
N PHE A 41 1.06 27.75 5.44
CA PHE A 41 1.70 26.44 5.34
C PHE A 41 2.81 26.28 6.39
N ALA A 42 3.69 27.26 6.55
CA ALA A 42 4.70 27.20 7.62
C ALA A 42 4.06 27.04 9.01
N ASN A 43 2.93 27.72 9.27
CA ASN A 43 2.17 27.60 10.51
C ASN A 43 1.53 26.20 10.68
N LEU A 44 0.99 25.62 9.60
CA LEU A 44 0.49 24.23 9.60
C LEU A 44 1.59 23.24 10.00
N PHE A 45 2.76 23.32 9.36
CA PHE A 45 3.87 22.40 9.64
C PHE A 45 4.43 22.61 11.05
N LYS A 46 4.53 23.85 11.54
CA LYS A 46 4.89 24.14 12.95
C LYS A 46 3.93 23.48 13.93
N LEU A 47 2.63 23.56 13.67
CA LEU A 47 1.62 22.94 14.51
C LEU A 47 1.72 21.42 14.45
N MET A 48 1.80 20.84 13.24
CA MET A 48 1.96 19.41 13.05
C MET A 48 3.20 18.88 13.77
N TYR A 49 4.38 19.47 13.54
CA TYR A 49 5.63 19.03 14.14
C TYR A 49 5.62 19.17 15.66
N GLY A 50 5.19 20.33 16.17
CA GLY A 50 5.24 20.61 17.61
C GLY A 50 4.16 19.89 18.43
N SER A 51 3.06 19.48 17.80
CA SER A 51 1.97 18.72 18.44
C SER A 51 1.86 17.27 17.94
N ARG A 52 2.77 16.81 17.07
CA ARG A 52 2.75 15.47 16.45
C ARG A 52 1.41 15.10 15.80
N LEU A 53 0.81 16.06 15.09
CA LEU A 53 -0.50 15.88 14.44
C LEU A 53 -0.33 15.35 13.04
N ARG A 54 -1.04 14.28 12.71
CA ARG A 54 -1.14 13.78 11.34
C ARG A 54 -1.77 14.83 10.44
N ILE A 55 -1.51 14.77 9.13
CA ILE A 55 -2.08 15.72 8.15
C ILE A 55 -3.61 15.76 8.28
N SER A 56 -4.24 14.59 8.32
CA SER A 56 -5.70 14.46 8.43
C SER A 56 -6.28 15.08 9.70
N GLU A 57 -5.55 15.02 10.82
CA GLU A 57 -5.94 15.64 12.09
C GLU A 57 -5.82 17.16 11.98
N ALA A 58 -4.68 17.66 11.51
CA ALA A 58 -4.42 19.09 11.39
C ALA A 58 -5.40 19.80 10.43
N LEU A 59 -5.77 19.16 9.32
CA LEU A 59 -6.71 19.71 8.33
C LEU A 59 -8.18 19.70 8.78
N ASN A 60 -8.50 19.02 9.88
CA ASN A 60 -9.84 18.99 10.46
C ASN A 60 -9.99 19.89 11.69
N LEU A 61 -8.94 20.64 12.06
CA LEU A 61 -8.99 21.56 13.20
C LEU A 61 -9.83 22.80 12.90
N GLU A 62 -10.71 23.11 13.85
CA GLU A 62 -11.45 24.37 13.95
C GLU A 62 -10.83 25.24 15.04
N LYS A 63 -11.06 26.56 15.03
CA LYS A 63 -10.50 27.46 16.05
C LYS A 63 -10.91 27.11 17.47
N GLN A 64 -12.15 26.64 17.67
CA GLN A 64 -12.66 26.24 18.99
C GLN A 64 -11.93 25.03 19.60
N ASP A 65 -11.17 24.28 18.80
CA ASP A 65 -10.43 23.12 19.30
C ASP A 65 -9.16 23.52 20.08
N PHE A 66 -8.78 24.80 20.07
CA PHE A 66 -7.58 25.34 20.69
C PHE A 66 -7.88 25.97 22.04
N ASP A 67 -7.26 25.44 23.10
CA ASP A 67 -7.20 26.08 24.41
C ASP A 67 -5.78 26.64 24.61
N LEU A 68 -5.60 27.91 24.22
CA LEU A 68 -4.30 28.58 24.30
C LEU A 68 -3.88 28.91 25.74
N GLU A 69 -4.83 28.96 26.68
CA GLU A 69 -4.55 29.22 28.10
C GLU A 69 -3.91 27.99 28.75
N HIS A 70 -4.48 26.81 28.50
CA HIS A 70 -3.96 25.53 29.00
C HIS A 70 -2.95 24.87 28.07
N ARG A 71 -2.70 25.45 26.89
CA ARG A 71 -1.84 24.92 25.82
C ARG A 71 -2.25 23.51 25.39
N THR A 72 -3.56 23.29 25.23
CA THR A 72 -4.11 22.02 24.76
C THR A 72 -4.86 22.19 23.45
N LEU A 73 -4.92 21.09 22.70
CA LEU A 73 -5.59 20.98 21.41
C LEU A 73 -6.46 19.73 21.41
N ARG A 74 -7.74 19.88 21.08
CA ARG A 74 -8.68 18.75 21.02
C ARG A 74 -8.77 18.22 19.60
N ILE A 75 -8.33 16.98 19.39
CA ILE A 75 -8.38 16.34 18.07
C ILE A 75 -9.71 15.60 17.92
N ARG A 76 -10.45 15.89 16.85
CA ARG A 76 -11.66 15.17 16.49
C ARG A 76 -11.29 13.97 15.61
N ASP A 77 -11.77 12.78 15.97
CA ASP A 77 -11.68 11.61 15.09
C ASP A 77 -12.54 11.87 13.84
N PRO A 78 -11.95 11.90 12.63
CA PRO A 78 -12.69 12.22 11.41
C PRO A 78 -13.73 11.15 11.04
N LYS A 79 -13.58 9.91 11.52
CA LYS A 79 -14.51 8.80 11.26
C LYS A 79 -15.64 8.75 12.27
N VAL A 80 -15.35 9.01 13.55
CA VAL A 80 -16.30 8.83 14.65
C VAL A 80 -16.92 10.14 15.15
N MET A 81 -16.39 11.29 14.70
CA MET A 81 -16.79 12.64 15.12
C MET A 81 -16.76 12.84 16.64
N ARG A 82 -15.90 12.09 17.34
CA ARG A 82 -15.68 12.19 18.80
C ARG A 82 -14.32 12.81 19.07
N TYR A 83 -14.24 13.55 20.17
CA TYR A 83 -12.97 14.09 20.64
C TYR A 83 -12.14 13.01 21.32
N GLY A 84 -10.88 12.89 20.90
CA GLY A 84 -9.86 12.11 21.60
C GLY A 84 -9.31 12.83 22.83
N GLU A 85 -8.27 12.24 23.41
CA GLU A 85 -7.50 12.88 24.48
C GLU A 85 -6.84 14.18 23.96
N PRO A 86 -6.83 15.27 24.75
CA PRO A 86 -6.19 16.52 24.35
C PRO A 86 -4.69 16.33 24.13
N THR A 87 -4.19 16.93 23.04
CA THR A 87 -2.76 16.99 22.71
C THR A 87 -2.17 18.32 23.20
N ILE A 88 -0.88 18.35 23.50
CA ILE A 88 -0.19 19.54 23.99
C ILE A 88 0.25 20.41 22.80
N LEU A 89 -0.04 21.71 22.86
CA LEU A 89 0.43 22.71 21.90
C LEU A 89 1.94 22.99 22.08
N PRO A 90 2.64 23.50 21.04
CA PRO A 90 4.04 23.90 21.15
C PRO A 90 4.30 24.87 22.31
N LYS A 91 5.56 24.96 22.78
CA LYS A 91 5.90 25.89 23.88
C LYS A 91 5.65 27.35 23.52
N ASP A 92 5.97 27.72 22.29
CA ASP A 92 5.67 29.03 21.75
C ASP A 92 4.32 28.99 21.02
N VAL A 93 3.32 29.63 21.63
CA VAL A 93 1.96 29.79 21.09
C VAL A 93 1.66 31.24 20.69
N VAL A 94 2.64 32.15 20.74
CA VAL A 94 2.40 33.58 20.45
C VAL A 94 1.97 33.74 18.99
N TRP A 95 2.72 33.12 18.07
CA TRP A 95 2.39 33.11 16.64
C TRP A 95 1.01 32.48 16.38
N LEU A 96 0.66 31.44 17.13
CA LEU A 96 -0.61 30.72 16.97
C LEU A 96 -1.78 31.58 17.44
N LYS A 97 -1.60 32.31 18.54
CA LYS A 97 -2.58 33.28 19.03
C LYS A 97 -2.86 34.36 17.99
N GLU A 98 -1.81 34.96 17.42
CA GLU A 98 -1.94 35.96 16.36
C GLU A 98 -2.64 35.38 15.13
N PHE A 99 -2.22 34.18 14.70
CA PHE A 99 -2.80 33.48 13.56
C PHE A 99 -4.31 33.23 13.73
N LEU A 100 -4.74 32.72 14.88
CA LEU A 100 -6.13 32.39 15.18
C LEU A 100 -7.06 33.60 15.37
N THR A 101 -6.52 34.82 15.53
CA THR A 101 -7.37 36.03 15.65
C THR A 101 -8.21 36.31 14.41
N ASN A 102 -7.81 35.77 13.27
CA ASN A 102 -8.48 35.99 11.98
C ASN A 102 -9.61 34.98 11.69
N TYR A 103 -9.87 34.04 12.61
CA TYR A 103 -10.81 32.94 12.39
C TYR A 103 -12.00 33.02 13.35
N HIS A 104 -13.16 32.56 12.87
CA HIS A 104 -14.32 32.28 13.72
C HIS A 104 -14.19 30.91 14.41
N ASP A 105 -14.92 30.71 15.51
CA ASP A 105 -14.72 29.53 16.38
C ASP A 105 -14.99 28.20 15.65
N GLU A 106 -15.97 28.15 14.76
CA GLU A 106 -16.33 26.96 13.97
C GLU A 106 -15.61 26.90 12.60
N GLU A 107 -14.71 27.83 12.32
CA GLU A 107 -14.04 27.92 11.02
C GLU A 107 -12.84 26.97 10.95
N LYS A 108 -12.72 26.21 9.85
CA LYS A 108 -11.54 25.40 9.57
C LYS A 108 -10.32 26.29 9.38
N ILE A 109 -9.26 26.02 10.13
CA ILE A 109 -8.07 26.87 10.13
C ILE A 109 -7.23 26.65 8.87
N PHE A 110 -7.21 25.43 8.36
CA PHE A 110 -6.45 25.03 7.17
C PHE A 110 -7.37 24.43 6.09
N PRO A 111 -8.05 25.27 5.28
CA PRO A 111 -9.00 24.81 4.25
C PRO A 111 -8.28 24.31 2.98
N ILE A 112 -7.43 23.30 3.11
CA ILE A 112 -6.67 22.67 2.02
C ILE A 112 -6.76 21.14 2.12
N THR A 113 -6.35 20.43 1.06
CA THR A 113 -6.34 18.96 1.01
C THR A 113 -4.99 18.41 1.44
N SER A 114 -4.95 17.14 1.87
CA SER A 114 -3.70 16.46 2.23
C SER A 114 -2.71 16.40 1.08
N THR A 115 -3.19 16.16 -0.15
CA THR A 115 -2.36 16.16 -1.36
C THR A 115 -1.61 17.49 -1.56
N ILE A 116 -2.25 18.62 -1.25
CA ILE A 116 -1.61 19.94 -1.36
C ILE A 116 -0.52 20.09 -0.27
N VAL A 117 -0.81 19.65 0.96
CA VAL A 117 0.17 19.68 2.07
C VAL A 117 1.40 18.85 1.71
N GLU A 118 1.19 17.66 1.17
CA GLU A 118 2.26 16.75 0.72
C GLU A 118 3.09 17.36 -0.40
N GLN A 119 2.44 17.92 -1.43
CA GLN A 119 3.17 18.58 -2.51
C GLN A 119 4.04 19.73 -1.98
N TYR A 120 3.52 20.55 -1.05
CA TYR A 120 4.27 21.66 -0.46
C TYR A 120 5.45 21.18 0.39
N ALA A 121 5.28 20.11 1.15
CA ALA A 121 6.38 19.50 1.89
C ALA A 121 7.52 19.12 0.95
N LYS A 122 7.19 18.42 -0.14
CA LYS A 122 8.15 17.92 -1.14
C LYS A 122 8.85 19.05 -1.87
N ASP A 123 8.10 20.04 -2.33
CA ASP A 123 8.65 21.19 -3.04
C ASP A 123 9.59 21.99 -2.12
N ALA A 124 9.19 22.20 -0.86
CA ALA A 124 10.00 22.90 0.12
C ALA A 124 11.28 22.11 0.46
N ALA A 125 11.16 20.80 0.71
CA ALA A 125 12.29 19.93 1.01
C ALA A 125 13.29 19.89 -0.15
N THR A 126 12.79 19.73 -1.38
CA THR A 126 13.60 19.79 -2.60
C THR A 126 14.35 21.11 -2.71
N LEU A 127 13.67 22.24 -2.43
CA LEU A 127 14.26 23.57 -2.47
C LEU A 127 15.41 23.73 -1.48
N VAL A 128 15.39 23.04 -0.34
CA VAL A 128 16.42 23.12 0.70
C VAL A 128 17.36 21.91 0.76
N GLY A 129 17.24 20.98 -0.20
CA GLY A 129 18.10 19.80 -0.26
C GLY A 129 17.83 18.76 0.83
N ILE A 130 16.64 18.77 1.42
CA ILE A 130 16.19 17.73 2.36
C ILE A 130 15.52 16.62 1.55
N GLN A 131 15.87 15.38 1.83
CA GLN A 131 15.13 14.22 1.36
C GLN A 131 14.00 13.94 2.35
N ILE A 132 12.78 14.28 1.97
CA ILE A 132 11.58 13.67 2.56
C ILE A 132 11.30 12.46 1.67
N LEU A 133 11.48 11.25 2.20
CA LEU A 133 11.08 10.04 1.50
C LEU A 133 9.56 10.09 1.39
N GLU A 134 9.06 9.87 0.18
CA GLU A 134 7.64 9.63 0.03
C GLU A 134 7.31 8.32 0.73
N GLU A 135 6.22 8.26 1.52
CA GLU A 135 5.42 7.04 1.60
C GLU A 135 4.85 6.81 0.20
N GLN A 136 5.70 6.39 -0.73
CA GLN A 136 5.25 5.73 -1.93
C GLN A 136 4.68 4.40 -1.45
N GLU A 137 3.54 3.97 -1.99
CA GLU A 137 3.18 2.57 -1.88
C GLU A 137 4.37 1.77 -2.38
N ASP A 138 5.00 1.01 -1.48
CA ASP A 138 6.19 0.23 -1.78
C ASP A 138 6.00 -0.47 -3.14
N GLU A 139 6.95 -0.32 -4.08
CA GLU A 139 6.85 -0.99 -5.40
C GLU A 139 6.72 -2.52 -5.23
N GLY A 140 7.13 -3.02 -4.06
CA GLY A 140 6.51 -4.10 -3.30
C GLY A 140 7.29 -4.31 -2.00
N LYS A 141 6.91 -5.31 -1.22
CA LYS A 141 7.49 -5.56 0.10
C LYS A 141 8.28 -6.85 0.12
N VAL A 142 9.49 -6.83 0.66
CA VAL A 142 10.32 -8.04 0.80
C VAL A 142 10.68 -8.35 2.24
N PHE A 143 10.61 -9.62 2.60
CA PHE A 143 11.15 -10.11 3.86
C PHE A 143 12.61 -10.49 3.67
N ILE A 144 13.52 -9.97 4.49
CA ILE A 144 14.94 -10.35 4.44
C ILE A 144 15.23 -11.32 5.59
N SER A 145 15.47 -12.58 5.21
CA SER A 145 15.88 -13.65 6.11
C SER A 145 17.40 -13.76 6.10
N TYR A 146 18.05 -13.55 7.25
CA TYR A 146 19.50 -13.55 7.38
C TYR A 146 19.95 -14.02 8.78
N SER A 147 21.21 -14.41 8.92
CA SER A 147 21.83 -14.64 10.24
C SER A 147 22.15 -13.31 10.91
N PHE A 148 22.00 -13.21 12.24
CA PHE A 148 22.38 -12.02 13.00
C PHE A 148 23.83 -11.56 12.73
N ASP A 149 24.73 -12.53 12.52
CA ASP A 149 26.15 -12.28 12.23
C ASP A 149 26.42 -11.70 10.83
N ASP A 150 25.41 -11.68 9.95
CA ASP A 150 25.46 -11.18 8.57
C ASP A 150 24.74 -9.82 8.42
N LYS A 151 24.66 -9.05 9.50
CA LYS A 151 23.99 -7.74 9.54
C LYS A 151 24.58 -6.75 8.53
N ASP A 152 25.89 -6.76 8.34
CA ASP A 152 26.57 -5.91 7.36
C ASP A 152 26.06 -6.17 5.93
N ILE A 153 25.81 -7.44 5.58
CA ILE A 153 25.25 -7.82 4.28
C ILE A 153 23.80 -7.35 4.16
N MET A 154 23.00 -7.54 5.21
CA MET A 154 21.61 -7.08 5.24
C MET A 154 21.51 -5.56 5.03
N GLU A 155 22.35 -4.77 5.69
CA GLU A 155 22.38 -3.31 5.55
C GLU A 155 22.68 -2.84 4.11
N LYS A 156 23.50 -3.60 3.36
CA LYS A 156 23.76 -3.29 1.94
C LYS A 156 22.56 -3.60 1.07
N ILE A 157 21.87 -4.72 1.33
CA ILE A 157 20.65 -5.09 0.62
C ILE A 157 19.57 -4.03 0.88
N THR A 158 19.33 -3.65 2.13
CA THR A 158 18.30 -2.67 2.47
C THR A 158 18.58 -1.30 1.88
N LEU A 159 19.84 -0.85 1.85
CA LEU A 159 20.21 0.37 1.14
C LEU A 159 19.84 0.29 -0.36
N SER A 160 20.20 -0.80 -1.03
CA SER A 160 19.86 -1.01 -2.45
C SER A 160 18.34 -1.11 -2.70
N LEU A 161 17.57 -1.69 -1.77
CA LEU A 161 16.10 -1.74 -1.84
C LEU A 161 15.47 -0.36 -1.63
N ASN A 162 15.92 0.40 -0.63
CA ASN A 162 15.43 1.74 -0.31
C ASN A 162 15.65 2.73 -1.47
N THR A 163 16.82 2.70 -2.12
CA THR A 163 17.08 3.55 -3.30
C THR A 163 16.13 3.29 -4.47
N ARG A 164 15.39 2.18 -4.44
CA ARG A 164 14.41 1.75 -5.45
C ARG A 164 12.99 1.71 -4.93
N ASN A 165 12.75 2.26 -3.73
CA ASN A 165 11.43 2.32 -3.12
C ASN A 165 10.76 0.93 -2.97
N ILE A 166 11.56 -0.05 -2.53
CA ILE A 166 11.05 -1.38 -2.16
C ILE A 166 11.04 -1.45 -0.63
N GLY A 167 9.86 -1.58 -0.06
CA GLY A 167 9.69 -1.81 1.36
C GLY A 167 10.34 -3.11 1.78
N TYR A 168 10.91 -3.15 2.97
CA TYR A 168 11.49 -4.36 3.49
C TYR A 168 11.11 -4.58 4.95
N TYR A 169 11.12 -5.85 5.34
CA TYR A 169 10.96 -6.25 6.73
C TYR A 169 12.12 -7.15 7.14
N THR A 170 12.62 -6.94 8.36
CA THR A 170 13.58 -7.84 9.00
C THR A 170 13.07 -8.21 10.38
N ALA A 171 13.44 -9.39 10.89
CA ALA A 171 13.03 -9.82 12.23
C ALA A 171 13.47 -8.87 13.36
N GLU A 172 14.51 -8.05 13.14
CA GLU A 172 15.01 -7.07 14.13
C GLU A 172 14.21 -5.76 14.15
N HIS A 173 13.59 -5.38 13.04
CA HIS A 173 13.11 -4.01 12.83
C HIS A 173 11.90 -3.62 13.71
N ASP A 174 11.29 -4.57 14.41
CA ASP A 174 10.09 -4.31 15.20
C ASP A 174 10.05 -5.18 16.47
N THR A 175 10.71 -4.73 17.54
CA THR A 175 10.70 -5.41 18.84
C THR A 175 9.41 -5.06 19.58
N GLN A 176 8.36 -5.88 19.44
CA GLN A 176 7.12 -5.75 20.23
C GLN A 176 7.13 -6.76 21.37
N TYR A 177 7.38 -6.27 22.58
CA TYR A 177 7.32 -7.09 23.78
C TYR A 177 5.89 -7.60 24.03
N GLY A 178 5.72 -8.92 24.20
CA GLY A 178 4.46 -9.55 24.60
C GLY A 178 3.75 -10.40 23.53
N ASN A 179 4.16 -10.32 22.26
CA ASN A 179 3.65 -11.20 21.19
C ASN A 179 4.62 -12.36 20.91
N PRO A 180 4.13 -13.56 20.51
CA PRO A 180 5.01 -14.64 20.07
C PRO A 180 5.81 -14.20 18.84
N LEU A 181 7.13 -14.11 18.96
CA LEU A 181 8.05 -13.70 17.88
C LEU A 181 7.79 -14.48 16.58
N THR A 182 7.49 -15.77 16.69
CA THR A 182 7.16 -16.64 15.55
C THR A 182 5.93 -16.16 14.77
N ALA A 183 4.84 -15.78 15.44
CA ALA A 183 3.62 -15.33 14.77
C ALA A 183 3.86 -14.01 14.02
N LYS A 184 4.69 -13.14 14.60
CA LYS A 184 5.09 -11.88 13.98
C LYS A 184 5.90 -12.10 12.70
N ILE A 185 6.92 -12.95 12.76
CA ILE A 185 7.74 -13.29 11.60
C ILE A 185 6.88 -13.93 10.51
N GLN A 186 5.99 -14.86 10.88
CA GLN A 186 5.08 -15.51 9.93
C GLN A 186 4.14 -14.52 9.24
N ASN A 187 3.57 -13.57 9.96
CA ASN A 187 2.72 -12.53 9.37
C ASN A 187 3.56 -11.62 8.46
N ALA A 188 4.74 -11.19 8.90
CA ALA A 188 5.62 -10.37 8.08
C ALA A 188 6.03 -11.05 6.77
N ILE A 189 6.29 -12.37 6.79
CA ILE A 189 6.57 -13.15 5.58
C ILE A 189 5.33 -13.22 4.67
N LYS A 190 4.14 -13.48 5.24
CA LYS A 190 2.87 -13.54 4.48
C LYS A 190 2.50 -12.20 3.84
N ASP A 191 2.79 -11.11 4.52
CA ASP A 191 2.53 -9.74 4.05
C ASP A 191 3.59 -9.25 3.05
N SER A 192 4.61 -10.07 2.75
CA SER A 192 5.67 -9.73 1.80
C SER A 192 5.41 -10.38 0.44
N ASP A 193 5.75 -9.68 -0.64
CA ASP A 193 5.68 -10.20 -2.00
C ASP A 193 6.74 -11.28 -2.28
N ALA A 194 7.90 -11.14 -1.64
CA ALA A 194 9.01 -12.08 -1.76
C ALA A 194 9.82 -12.16 -0.45
N LEU A 195 10.61 -13.24 -0.34
CA LEU A 195 11.60 -13.44 0.72
C LEU A 195 12.99 -13.54 0.10
N ILE A 196 13.94 -12.72 0.58
CA ILE A 196 15.36 -12.85 0.28
C ILE A 196 15.99 -13.74 1.36
N ALA A 197 16.57 -14.86 0.96
CA ALA A 197 17.28 -15.77 1.87
C ALA A 197 18.78 -15.54 1.75
N VAL A 198 19.38 -14.87 2.73
CA VAL A 198 20.82 -14.59 2.77
C VAL A 198 21.55 -15.79 3.37
N ILE A 199 22.46 -16.39 2.60
CA ILE A 199 23.21 -17.59 3.00
C ILE A 199 24.71 -17.32 2.84
N THR A 200 25.42 -17.28 3.96
CA THR A 200 26.88 -17.11 4.00
C THR A 200 27.59 -18.41 4.35
N LYS A 201 28.90 -18.49 4.10
CA LYS A 201 29.71 -19.66 4.47
C LYS A 201 29.81 -19.83 5.98
N ASP A 202 29.96 -18.70 6.66
CA ASP A 202 30.39 -18.66 8.06
C ASP A 202 29.21 -18.85 9.01
N HIS A 203 27.98 -18.51 8.57
CA HIS A 203 26.81 -18.47 9.44
C HIS A 203 25.58 -19.15 8.82
N PRO A 204 25.59 -20.50 8.67
CA PRO A 204 24.38 -21.23 8.27
C PRO A 204 23.33 -21.12 9.39
N SER A 205 22.32 -20.27 9.18
CA SER A 205 21.29 -20.04 10.19
C SER A 205 20.10 -20.99 10.03
N SER A 206 19.84 -21.79 11.07
CA SER A 206 18.64 -22.63 11.15
C SER A 206 17.32 -21.83 11.14
N SER A 207 17.35 -20.55 11.52
CA SER A 207 16.16 -19.69 11.43
C SER A 207 15.83 -19.37 9.97
N VAL A 208 16.85 -19.14 9.14
CA VAL A 208 16.69 -18.88 7.70
C VAL A 208 16.04 -20.08 7.03
N ASP A 209 16.47 -21.30 7.35
CA ASP A 209 15.85 -22.52 6.82
C ASP A 209 14.36 -22.66 7.21
N GLN A 210 13.99 -22.28 8.44
CA GLN A 210 12.59 -22.32 8.90
C GLN A 210 11.74 -21.26 8.19
N GLU A 211 12.26 -20.06 8.02
CA GLU A 211 11.59 -18.95 7.34
C GLU A 211 11.41 -19.25 5.85
N VAL A 212 12.44 -19.82 5.19
CA VAL A 212 12.37 -20.32 3.82
C VAL A 212 11.30 -21.41 3.68
N GLY A 213 11.31 -22.40 4.57
CA GLY A 213 10.31 -23.47 4.54
C GLY A 213 8.88 -22.94 4.69
N PHE A 214 8.68 -21.96 5.58
CA PHE A 214 7.39 -21.29 5.74
C PHE A 214 6.98 -20.49 4.50
N ALA A 215 7.88 -19.69 3.93
CA ALA A 215 7.62 -18.88 2.74
C ALA A 215 7.22 -19.75 1.54
N LEU A 216 7.96 -20.83 1.29
CA LEU A 216 7.64 -21.79 0.21
C LEU A 216 6.27 -22.43 0.41
N ASN A 217 5.94 -22.85 1.64
CA ASN A 217 4.63 -23.43 1.95
C ASN A 217 3.48 -22.41 1.82
N ALA A 218 3.75 -21.12 2.06
CA ALA A 218 2.79 -20.02 1.91
C ALA A 218 2.69 -19.50 0.46
N GLY A 219 3.44 -20.07 -0.50
CA GLY A 219 3.46 -19.60 -1.88
C GLY A 219 4.18 -18.26 -2.09
N ILE A 220 4.95 -17.80 -1.09
CA ILE A 220 5.76 -16.60 -1.18
C ILE A 220 7.03 -16.91 -1.99
N GLN A 221 7.39 -16.00 -2.89
CA GLN A 221 8.55 -16.21 -3.75
C GLN A 221 9.84 -16.12 -2.94
N VAL A 222 10.66 -17.16 -2.96
CA VAL A 222 11.98 -17.16 -2.31
C VAL A 222 13.07 -16.85 -3.32
N ILE A 223 13.94 -15.90 -2.98
CA ILE A 223 15.09 -15.45 -3.78
C ILE A 223 16.37 -15.79 -2.98
N PRO A 224 17.07 -16.88 -3.32
CA PRO A 224 18.29 -17.25 -2.62
C PRO A 224 19.43 -16.29 -2.98
N PHE A 225 19.99 -15.62 -1.98
CA PHE A 225 21.14 -14.73 -2.10
C PHE A 225 22.34 -15.36 -1.38
N VAL A 226 23.19 -16.04 -2.14
CA VAL A 226 24.11 -17.05 -1.62
C VAL A 226 25.56 -16.65 -1.83
N GLU A 227 26.35 -16.62 -0.76
CA GLU A 227 27.78 -16.38 -0.87
C GLU A 227 28.45 -17.52 -1.64
N GLU A 228 29.36 -17.21 -2.57
CA GLU A 228 30.07 -18.20 -3.37
C GLU A 228 30.81 -19.21 -2.50
N GLY A 229 30.36 -20.47 -2.47
CA GLY A 229 30.95 -21.55 -1.68
C GLY A 229 30.23 -21.83 -0.35
N ALA A 230 29.18 -21.08 -0.02
CA ALA A 230 28.28 -21.42 1.07
C ALA A 230 27.52 -22.72 0.77
N LYS A 231 27.21 -23.48 1.81
CA LYS A 231 26.37 -24.68 1.71
C LYS A 231 24.92 -24.24 1.70
N VAL A 232 24.17 -24.73 0.71
CA VAL A 232 22.76 -24.38 0.55
C VAL A 232 21.87 -25.52 1.06
N GLY A 233 20.82 -25.18 1.78
CA GLY A 233 19.84 -26.14 2.30
C GLY A 233 19.10 -26.86 1.18
N PHE A 234 18.58 -28.06 1.48
CA PHE A 234 17.94 -28.95 0.50
C PHE A 234 16.81 -28.26 -0.30
N MET A 235 15.98 -27.45 0.37
CA MET A 235 14.85 -26.75 -0.26
C MET A 235 15.24 -25.71 -1.31
N LEU A 236 16.50 -25.25 -1.30
CA LEU A 236 16.99 -24.19 -2.18
C LEU A 236 17.92 -24.73 -3.28
N ASN A 237 18.19 -26.03 -3.31
CA ASN A 237 19.05 -26.64 -4.34
C ASN A 237 18.39 -26.66 -5.72
N ASP A 238 17.06 -26.71 -5.76
CA ASP A 238 16.28 -26.72 -7.01
C ASP A 238 15.82 -25.32 -7.43
N ILE A 239 16.23 -24.27 -6.70
CA ILE A 239 15.89 -22.87 -6.99
C ILE A 239 17.15 -22.18 -7.54
N GLU A 240 17.01 -21.40 -8.61
CA GLU A 240 18.10 -20.58 -9.14
C GLU A 240 18.56 -19.56 -8.10
N GLN A 241 19.87 -19.47 -7.90
CA GLN A 241 20.48 -18.71 -6.80
C GLN A 241 21.23 -17.50 -7.35
N MET A 242 21.01 -16.34 -6.75
CA MET A 242 21.89 -15.20 -6.98
C MET A 242 23.13 -15.34 -6.12
N ARG A 243 24.26 -15.65 -6.75
CA ARG A 243 25.54 -15.80 -6.04
C ARG A 243 26.27 -14.48 -5.90
N PHE A 244 26.89 -14.26 -4.74
CA PHE A 244 27.70 -13.07 -4.49
C PHE A 244 29.07 -13.41 -3.89
N LYS A 245 30.02 -12.48 -4.06
CA LYS A 245 31.29 -12.48 -3.33
C LYS A 245 31.27 -11.36 -2.30
N LYS A 246 31.88 -11.58 -1.13
CA LYS A 246 31.85 -10.61 -0.02
C LYS A 246 32.53 -9.28 -0.37
N ASP A 247 33.55 -9.28 -1.23
CA ASP A 247 34.21 -8.07 -1.74
C ASP A 247 33.43 -7.34 -2.85
N LYS A 248 32.29 -7.90 -3.27
CA LYS A 248 31.38 -7.39 -4.32
C LYS A 248 29.93 -7.38 -3.86
N ILE A 249 29.72 -7.19 -2.56
CA ILE A 249 28.39 -7.29 -1.97
C ILE A 249 27.48 -6.15 -2.43
N GLU A 250 27.99 -4.92 -2.58
CA GLU A 250 27.24 -3.77 -3.08
C GLU A 250 26.70 -4.03 -4.49
N ASP A 251 27.58 -4.44 -5.42
CA ASP A 251 27.20 -4.76 -6.80
C ASP A 251 26.15 -5.87 -6.86
N SER A 252 26.21 -6.83 -5.93
CA SER A 252 25.28 -7.96 -5.87
C SER A 252 23.95 -7.55 -5.22
N SER A 253 23.98 -6.66 -4.23
CA SER A 253 22.81 -6.07 -3.57
C SER A 253 21.99 -5.23 -4.55
N ASP A 254 22.66 -4.47 -5.41
CA ASP A 254 21.99 -3.71 -6.47
C ASP A 254 21.33 -4.63 -7.50
N LYS A 255 21.98 -5.73 -7.87
CA LYS A 255 21.41 -6.72 -8.80
C LYS A 255 20.17 -7.41 -8.25
N ILE A 256 20.19 -7.83 -6.97
CA ILE A 256 19.00 -8.46 -6.38
C ILE A 256 17.86 -7.46 -6.25
N ALA A 257 18.14 -6.21 -5.87
CA ALA A 257 17.13 -5.17 -5.81
C ALA A 257 16.51 -4.89 -7.18
N MET A 258 17.33 -4.77 -8.25
CA MET A 258 16.83 -4.63 -9.63
C MET A 258 15.95 -5.81 -10.06
N TYR A 259 16.40 -7.03 -9.78
CA TYR A 259 15.63 -8.23 -10.09
C TYR A 259 14.26 -8.23 -9.38
N ILE A 260 14.22 -7.80 -8.11
CA ILE A 260 12.99 -7.66 -7.35
C ILE A 260 12.06 -6.63 -8.01
N VAL A 261 12.55 -5.44 -8.38
CA VAL A 261 11.75 -4.42 -9.10
C VAL A 261 11.11 -5.02 -10.35
N GLU A 262 11.91 -5.69 -11.19
CA GLU A 262 11.42 -6.28 -12.44
C GLU A 262 10.34 -7.34 -12.18
N LYS A 263 10.55 -8.23 -11.20
CA LYS A 263 9.58 -9.27 -10.86
C LYS A 263 8.30 -8.72 -10.23
N LEU A 264 8.40 -7.72 -9.36
CA LEU A 264 7.25 -7.09 -8.74
C LEU A 264 6.44 -6.27 -9.74
N LYS A 265 7.08 -5.59 -10.69
CA LYS A 265 6.40 -4.92 -11.81
C LYS A 265 5.56 -5.88 -12.64
N HIS A 266 6.08 -7.06 -12.92
CA HIS A 266 5.31 -8.09 -13.62
C HIS A 266 4.15 -8.69 -12.81
N ARG A 267 4.21 -8.64 -11.48
CA ARG A 267 3.07 -9.01 -10.62
C ARG A 267 2.02 -7.91 -10.54
N LYS A 268 2.44 -6.65 -10.40
CA LYS A 268 1.53 -5.49 -10.37
C LYS A 268 0.91 -5.19 -11.75
N SER A 269 1.49 -5.70 -12.84
CA SER A 269 0.87 -5.67 -14.16
C SER A 269 -0.17 -6.77 -14.40
N SER A 270 -0.48 -7.61 -13.40
CA SER A 270 -1.78 -8.31 -13.39
C SER A 270 -2.81 -7.20 -13.23
N GLU A 271 -3.37 -6.73 -14.34
CA GLU A 271 -4.28 -5.60 -14.35
C GLU A 271 -5.45 -5.93 -13.40
N GLU A 272 -5.69 -5.10 -12.39
CA GLU A 272 -7.03 -5.07 -11.80
C GLU A 272 -7.96 -4.64 -12.93
N ILE A 273 -8.66 -5.61 -13.54
CA ILE A 273 -9.65 -5.33 -14.56
C ILE A 273 -10.86 -4.77 -13.82
N PHE A 274 -10.87 -3.46 -13.70
CA PHE A 274 -12.01 -2.74 -13.14
C PHE A 274 -13.08 -2.67 -14.21
N ILE A 275 -14.11 -3.50 -14.05
CA ILE A 275 -15.34 -3.39 -14.81
C ILE A 275 -16.12 -2.25 -14.17
N ASN A 276 -15.79 -1.02 -14.57
CA ASN A 276 -16.46 0.18 -14.08
C ASN A 276 -17.50 0.66 -15.08
N ASP A 277 -18.55 -0.12 -15.25
CA ASP A 277 -19.75 0.36 -15.91
C ASP A 277 -20.90 0.11 -14.94
N HIS A 278 -21.65 1.16 -14.59
CA HIS A 278 -23.00 1.00 -14.04
C HIS A 278 -23.86 0.34 -15.13
N ILE A 279 -23.70 -0.97 -15.36
CA ILE A 279 -24.45 -1.69 -16.37
C ILE A 279 -25.78 -2.07 -15.75
N LEU A 280 -26.82 -1.39 -16.22
CA LEU A 280 -28.20 -1.78 -15.95
C LEU A 280 -28.56 -2.95 -16.87
N ILE A 281 -28.58 -4.16 -16.31
CA ILE A 281 -29.10 -5.34 -17.01
C ILE A 281 -30.62 -5.28 -16.93
N LYS A 282 -31.32 -5.29 -18.07
CA LYS A 282 -32.79 -5.32 -18.11
C LYS A 282 -33.31 -6.74 -17.94
N GLU A 283 -34.61 -6.89 -17.73
CA GLU A 283 -35.30 -8.19 -17.76
C GLU A 283 -34.94 -8.99 -19.03
N HIS A 284 -34.43 -10.23 -18.83
CA HIS A 284 -33.88 -11.12 -19.87
C HIS A 284 -32.63 -10.61 -20.61
N GLY A 285 -31.93 -9.61 -20.08
CA GLY A 285 -30.63 -9.18 -20.59
C GLY A 285 -29.48 -9.98 -19.98
N ASP A 286 -28.37 -9.99 -20.69
CA ASP A 286 -27.08 -10.54 -20.27
C ASP A 286 -25.95 -9.54 -20.51
N VAL A 287 -24.85 -9.74 -19.79
CA VAL A 287 -23.58 -9.04 -20.04
C VAL A 287 -22.47 -10.07 -20.08
N VAL A 288 -21.67 -10.02 -21.14
CA VAL A 288 -20.51 -10.89 -21.34
C VAL A 288 -19.24 -10.07 -21.18
N TYR A 289 -18.40 -10.45 -20.21
CA TYR A 289 -17.06 -9.93 -20.05
C TYR A 289 -16.05 -10.94 -20.58
N SER A 290 -15.50 -10.63 -21.75
CA SER A 290 -14.42 -11.41 -22.36
C SER A 290 -13.07 -10.83 -21.94
N SER A 291 -12.24 -11.62 -21.27
CA SER A 291 -10.86 -11.24 -21.01
C SER A 291 -9.92 -12.44 -21.06
N ASN A 292 -8.68 -12.17 -21.38
CA ASN A 292 -7.62 -13.15 -21.37
C ASN A 292 -6.97 -13.19 -19.98
N PHE A 293 -7.70 -13.77 -19.00
CA PHE A 293 -7.26 -13.77 -17.61
C PHE A 293 -5.90 -14.46 -17.44
N GLN A 294 -5.01 -13.78 -16.75
CA GLN A 294 -3.73 -14.27 -16.29
C GLN A 294 -3.79 -14.67 -14.83
N LYS A 295 -2.79 -15.45 -14.41
CA LYS A 295 -2.62 -15.81 -13.01
C LYS A 295 -2.44 -14.55 -12.17
N GLY A 296 -3.28 -14.37 -11.16
CA GLY A 296 -3.21 -13.22 -10.26
C GLY A 296 -4.09 -12.04 -10.68
N ASP A 297 -4.79 -12.14 -11.83
CA ASP A 297 -5.76 -11.12 -12.20
C ASP A 297 -6.90 -11.07 -11.17
N ILE A 298 -7.33 -9.85 -10.88
CA ILE A 298 -8.48 -9.57 -10.03
C ILE A 298 -9.48 -8.80 -10.88
N ILE A 299 -10.69 -9.33 -10.98
CA ILE A 299 -11.80 -8.64 -11.64
C ILE A 299 -12.66 -8.04 -10.54
N ARG A 300 -12.89 -6.73 -10.63
CA ARG A 300 -13.81 -6.01 -9.74
C ARG A 300 -14.87 -5.32 -10.57
N GLY A 301 -16.13 -5.46 -10.19
CA GLY A 301 -17.22 -4.76 -10.85
C GLY A 301 -18.41 -4.58 -9.93
N ASN A 302 -19.09 -3.45 -10.06
CA ASN A 302 -20.39 -3.22 -9.43
C ASN A 302 -21.47 -3.35 -10.50
N ILE A 303 -22.43 -4.24 -10.29
CA ILE A 303 -23.54 -4.43 -11.21
C ILE A 303 -24.83 -4.07 -10.48
N GLU A 304 -25.60 -3.18 -11.11
CA GLU A 304 -26.94 -2.83 -10.66
C GLU A 304 -27.94 -3.60 -11.53
N SER A 305 -28.68 -4.51 -10.91
CA SER A 305 -29.70 -5.27 -11.61
C SER A 305 -31.08 -5.07 -10.98
N ASP A 306 -32.11 -5.03 -11.82
CA ASP A 306 -33.50 -5.01 -11.39
C ASP A 306 -34.02 -6.40 -10.99
N LEU A 307 -33.25 -7.47 -11.27
CA LEU A 307 -33.52 -8.84 -10.87
C LEU A 307 -32.22 -9.54 -10.35
N PRO A 308 -32.30 -10.66 -9.60
CA PRO A 308 -31.11 -11.38 -9.12
C PRO A 308 -30.33 -11.93 -10.30
N ILE A 309 -29.00 -12.00 -10.24
CA ILE A 309 -28.20 -12.47 -11.39
C ILE A 309 -27.74 -13.93 -11.20
N THR A 310 -27.55 -14.62 -12.32
CA THR A 310 -26.74 -15.84 -12.42
C THR A 310 -25.41 -15.49 -13.08
N ILE A 311 -24.30 -15.96 -12.51
CA ILE A 311 -22.95 -15.76 -13.06
C ILE A 311 -22.45 -17.09 -13.61
N TYR A 312 -22.07 -17.12 -14.89
CA TYR A 312 -21.38 -18.25 -15.52
C TYR A 312 -19.94 -17.87 -15.85
N VAL A 313 -19.02 -18.81 -15.60
CA VAL A 313 -17.63 -18.71 -16.09
C VAL A 313 -17.42 -19.81 -17.13
N VAL A 314 -17.19 -19.41 -18.38
CA VAL A 314 -17.10 -20.32 -19.53
C VAL A 314 -15.90 -20.01 -20.43
N ASP A 315 -15.41 -20.99 -21.17
CA ASP A 315 -14.41 -20.75 -22.22
C ASP A 315 -15.06 -20.25 -23.52
N ASN A 316 -14.26 -19.92 -24.55
CA ASN A 316 -14.81 -19.42 -25.82
C ASN A 316 -15.71 -20.43 -26.55
N GLN A 317 -15.52 -21.74 -26.40
CA GLN A 317 -16.36 -22.73 -27.07
C GLN A 317 -17.75 -22.76 -26.43
N ASN A 318 -17.81 -22.69 -25.11
CA ASN A 318 -19.08 -22.65 -24.40
C ASN A 318 -19.79 -21.27 -24.51
N LEU A 319 -19.05 -20.18 -24.74
CA LEU A 319 -19.66 -18.88 -25.09
C LEU A 319 -20.41 -18.95 -26.43
N GLU A 320 -19.87 -19.62 -27.45
CA GLU A 320 -20.56 -19.78 -28.74
C GLU A 320 -21.90 -20.53 -28.56
N LYS A 321 -21.88 -21.63 -27.80
CA LYS A 321 -23.11 -22.38 -27.46
C LYS A 321 -24.12 -21.55 -26.68
N TYR A 322 -23.67 -20.75 -25.71
CA TYR A 322 -24.53 -19.82 -24.97
C TYR A 322 -25.26 -18.86 -25.92
N ASN A 323 -24.52 -18.23 -26.86
CA ASN A 323 -25.10 -17.29 -27.84
C ASN A 323 -26.11 -17.96 -28.80
N GLU A 324 -25.93 -19.25 -29.09
CA GLU A 324 -26.82 -20.05 -29.94
C GLU A 324 -28.05 -20.61 -29.18
N ASN A 325 -28.16 -20.35 -27.88
CA ASN A 325 -29.15 -20.94 -26.97
C ASN A 325 -29.07 -22.49 -26.95
N GLU A 326 -27.86 -23.03 -27.09
CA GLU A 326 -27.57 -24.46 -26.94
C GLU A 326 -27.17 -24.81 -25.49
N GLU A 327 -27.23 -26.09 -25.14
CA GLU A 327 -26.76 -26.59 -23.85
C GLU A 327 -25.22 -26.46 -23.78
N PHE A 328 -24.71 -25.77 -22.76
CA PHE A 328 -23.29 -25.50 -22.57
C PHE A 328 -22.83 -25.93 -21.17
N ASP A 329 -21.56 -26.29 -21.07
CA ASP A 329 -20.93 -26.60 -19.78
C ASP A 329 -20.40 -25.30 -19.16
N TYR A 330 -20.54 -25.17 -17.85
CA TYR A 330 -20.00 -24.07 -17.06
C TYR A 330 -19.08 -24.61 -15.97
N GLU A 331 -18.05 -23.85 -15.64
CA GLU A 331 -17.18 -24.24 -14.51
C GLU A 331 -17.77 -23.80 -13.17
N ILE A 332 -18.49 -22.68 -13.17
CA ILE A 332 -19.11 -22.11 -11.98
C ILE A 332 -20.47 -21.53 -12.38
N GLU A 333 -21.48 -21.84 -11.57
CA GLU A 333 -22.81 -21.27 -11.60
C GLU A 333 -23.19 -20.86 -10.18
N VAL A 334 -23.78 -19.67 -10.07
CA VAL A 334 -24.22 -19.12 -8.78
C VAL A 334 -25.55 -18.42 -9.00
N GLU A 335 -26.60 -18.89 -8.36
CA GLU A 335 -27.97 -18.38 -8.50
C GLU A 335 -28.35 -17.43 -7.35
N GLU A 336 -29.27 -16.49 -7.64
CA GLU A 336 -29.97 -15.64 -6.66
C GLU A 336 -29.07 -14.83 -5.71
N VAL A 337 -28.04 -14.16 -6.24
CA VAL A 337 -26.99 -13.61 -5.39
C VAL A 337 -27.20 -12.15 -5.02
N ASP A 338 -27.26 -11.86 -3.70
CA ASP A 338 -27.43 -10.50 -3.18
C ASP A 338 -26.12 -9.70 -3.01
N ASN A 339 -25.00 -10.38 -2.78
CA ASN A 339 -23.63 -9.87 -2.68
C ASN A 339 -22.67 -11.05 -2.88
N TYR A 340 -21.69 -10.99 -3.80
CA TYR A 340 -20.90 -12.17 -4.15
C TYR A 340 -19.41 -11.94 -4.37
N SER A 341 -18.59 -12.57 -3.52
CA SER A 341 -17.14 -12.70 -3.76
C SER A 341 -16.83 -14.16 -4.05
N MET A 342 -16.14 -14.44 -5.17
CA MET A 342 -15.71 -15.80 -5.50
C MET A 342 -14.23 -15.90 -5.84
N ASN A 343 -13.65 -17.00 -5.38
CA ASN A 343 -12.33 -17.44 -5.78
C ASN A 343 -12.52 -18.50 -6.86
N PHE A 344 -11.91 -18.33 -8.04
CA PHE A 344 -12.00 -19.34 -9.08
C PHE A 344 -10.61 -19.79 -9.53
N LEU A 345 -10.50 -21.10 -9.75
CA LEU A 345 -9.29 -21.74 -10.24
C LEU A 345 -9.43 -21.85 -11.75
N ILE A 346 -8.58 -21.18 -12.51
CA ILE A 346 -8.59 -21.32 -13.97
C ILE A 346 -7.79 -22.55 -14.39
N PRO A 347 -8.39 -23.54 -15.05
CA PRO A 347 -7.65 -24.64 -15.64
C PRO A 347 -7.02 -24.21 -16.98
N LYS A 348 -5.76 -23.78 -16.92
CA LYS A 348 -4.86 -23.44 -18.05
C LYS A 348 -5.28 -22.23 -18.89
N THR A 349 -4.27 -21.51 -19.36
CA THR A 349 -4.37 -20.26 -20.15
C THR A 349 -5.28 -20.41 -21.38
N ARG A 350 -6.44 -19.76 -21.35
CA ARG A 350 -7.42 -19.56 -22.44
C ARG A 350 -8.12 -18.21 -22.23
N VAL A 351 -8.81 -17.70 -23.26
CA VAL A 351 -9.78 -16.60 -23.09
C VAL A 351 -10.99 -17.17 -22.36
N TRP A 352 -11.39 -16.52 -21.28
CA TRP A 352 -12.55 -16.90 -20.47
C TRP A 352 -13.55 -15.77 -20.46
N ASN A 353 -14.82 -16.14 -20.32
CA ASN A 353 -15.95 -15.25 -20.41
C ASN A 353 -16.74 -15.36 -19.11
N VAL A 354 -16.98 -14.21 -18.47
CA VAL A 354 -17.90 -14.10 -17.34
C VAL A 354 -19.23 -13.62 -17.90
N ILE A 355 -20.24 -14.47 -17.87
CA ILE A 355 -21.59 -14.17 -18.35
C ILE A 355 -22.46 -13.90 -17.15
N ILE A 356 -23.16 -12.77 -17.15
CA ILE A 356 -24.03 -12.34 -16.06
C ILE A 356 -25.43 -12.17 -16.59
N VAL A 357 -26.35 -12.98 -16.09
CA VAL A 357 -27.71 -13.13 -16.64
C VAL A 357 -28.73 -12.77 -15.59
N ASN A 358 -29.75 -12.02 -15.97
CA ASN A 358 -30.85 -11.68 -15.07
C ASN A 358 -31.79 -12.89 -14.83
N SER A 359 -31.95 -13.29 -13.56
CA SER A 359 -32.92 -14.28 -13.05
C SER A 359 -34.07 -13.57 -12.32
N ASN A 360 -35.23 -14.19 -12.07
CA ASN A 360 -36.42 -13.51 -11.47
C ASN A 360 -36.20 -13.10 -9.99
N SER A 361 -36.88 -12.18 -9.28
CA SER A 361 -37.81 -11.06 -9.54
C SER A 361 -37.64 -10.00 -8.40
N LYS A 362 -36.39 -9.64 -8.06
CA LYS A 362 -36.01 -8.64 -7.04
C LYS A 362 -34.69 -7.96 -7.40
N SER A 363 -34.64 -6.64 -7.26
CA SER A 363 -33.45 -5.84 -7.54
C SER A 363 -32.36 -6.04 -6.48
N THR A 364 -31.10 -6.08 -6.96
CA THR A 364 -29.92 -6.31 -6.14
C THR A 364 -28.70 -5.57 -6.69
N ASN A 365 -27.87 -5.02 -5.80
CA ASN A 365 -26.52 -4.51 -6.11
C ASN A 365 -25.47 -5.56 -5.80
N ILE A 366 -24.57 -5.85 -6.74
CA ILE A 366 -23.61 -6.95 -6.60
C ILE A 366 -22.20 -6.43 -6.84
N ASP A 367 -21.36 -6.52 -5.80
CA ASP A 367 -19.90 -6.36 -5.88
C ASP A 367 -19.31 -7.73 -6.23
N ILE A 368 -18.79 -7.87 -7.44
CA ILE A 368 -18.16 -9.11 -7.91
C ILE A 368 -16.66 -8.97 -7.74
N LYS A 369 -16.06 -9.88 -6.97
CA LYS A 369 -14.61 -10.05 -6.86
C LYS A 369 -14.25 -11.44 -7.33
N LEU A 370 -13.50 -11.52 -8.42
CA LEU A 370 -13.00 -12.77 -8.97
C LEU A 370 -11.48 -12.81 -8.78
N PHE A 371 -10.99 -13.81 -8.04
CA PHE A 371 -9.56 -14.04 -7.85
C PHE A 371 -9.13 -15.27 -8.66
N VAL A 372 -8.14 -15.09 -9.55
CA VAL A 372 -7.56 -16.19 -10.34
C VAL A 372 -6.46 -16.89 -9.54
N ASN A 373 -6.79 -18.06 -8.97
CA ASN A 373 -5.85 -18.85 -8.18
C ASN A 373 -5.02 -19.82 -9.05
N PRO A 374 -3.77 -20.15 -8.66
CA PRO A 374 -2.99 -21.20 -9.32
C PRO A 374 -3.62 -22.59 -9.12
N PRO A 375 -3.50 -23.50 -10.12
CA PRO A 375 -4.00 -24.87 -10.03
C PRO A 375 -3.29 -25.72 -8.97
#